data_AF-A0A1Q7IMG2-F1
#
_entry.id   AF-A0A1Q7IMG2-F1
#
_cell.length_a   1.000
_cell.length_b   1.000
_cell.length_c   1.000
_cell.angle_alpha   90.00
_cell.angle_beta   90.00
_cell.angle_gamma   90.00
#
_symmetry.space_group_name_H-M   'P 1'
#
loop_
_entity.id
_entity.type
_entity.pdbx_description
1 polymer ?
#
loop_
_entity_poly.entity_id
_entity_poly.type
_entity_poly.pdbx_seq_one_letter_code
_entity_poly.pdbx_strand_id
1 'polypeptide(L)'
;MSYRPFAGEWLGGFPGVLLSGLGAYAIQALSLSPVAAIALAAHALVCTGMLVVHHYADAPMDAAAVPPKRTTVVALGFRNAKRYAAGMAGVAVLLDLWLAVAFHHAFFFAAVLTFPTIWLHLRINPTNLESTTRNELRVIQLGIAAGLSTSVLLAPILWPLLPLAALGYFAHLVVVAPPAALARAWRRAPVAQSRNR
;
A
#
# COMPACT_ATOMS: atom_id res chain seq x y z
N MET A 1 -0.38 16.56 -11.72
CA MET A 1 -1.56 15.74 -11.37
C MET A 1 -2.24 16.17 -10.07
N SER A 2 -1.58 16.92 -9.18
CA SER A 2 -2.08 17.39 -7.87
C SER A 2 -3.39 18.21 -7.85
N TYR A 3 -3.92 18.58 -9.02
CA TYR A 3 -5.18 19.34 -9.15
C TYR A 3 -6.37 18.51 -9.64
N ARG A 4 -6.15 17.26 -10.06
CA ARG A 4 -7.20 16.37 -10.56
C ARG A 4 -7.32 15.15 -9.64
N PRO A 5 -8.44 14.98 -8.93
CA PRO A 5 -8.61 13.80 -8.07
C PRO A 5 -8.58 12.54 -8.91
N PHE A 6 -8.14 11.42 -8.34
CA PHE A 6 -8.03 10.09 -8.97
C PHE A 6 -6.96 9.95 -10.07
N ALA A 7 -6.57 11.04 -10.73
CA ALA A 7 -5.64 10.97 -11.86
C ALA A 7 -4.25 10.48 -11.45
N GLY A 8 -3.77 10.88 -10.26
CA GLY A 8 -2.49 10.41 -9.74
C GLY A 8 -2.47 8.90 -9.52
N GLU A 9 -3.55 8.38 -8.94
CA GLU A 9 -3.72 6.95 -8.69
C GLU A 9 -3.86 6.14 -9.98
N TRP A 10 -4.70 6.58 -10.92
CA TRP A 10 -5.05 5.76 -12.10
C TRP A 10 -4.19 5.98 -13.34
N LEU A 11 -3.51 7.13 -13.45
CA LEU A 11 -2.59 7.39 -14.57
C LEU A 11 -1.11 7.27 -14.15
N GLY A 12 -0.83 7.30 -12.85
CA GLY A 12 0.50 7.15 -12.29
C GLY A 12 0.66 5.86 -11.49
N GLY A 13 0.02 5.80 -10.31
CA GLY A 13 0.24 4.73 -9.33
C GLY A 13 -0.07 3.33 -9.85
N PHE A 14 -1.32 3.07 -10.21
CA PHE A 14 -1.79 1.77 -10.71
C PHE A 14 -1.05 1.31 -11.97
N PRO A 15 -1.02 2.08 -13.08
CA PRO A 15 -0.33 1.63 -14.29
C PRO A 15 1.18 1.54 -14.07
N GLY A 16 1.78 2.39 -13.24
CA GLY A 16 3.19 2.30 -12.89
C GLY A 16 3.53 0.96 -12.25
N VAL A 17 2.84 0.59 -11.17
CA VAL A 17 3.08 -0.68 -10.47
C VAL A 17 2.77 -1.88 -11.38
N LEU A 18 1.64 -1.85 -12.11
CA LEU A 18 1.25 -2.92 -13.01
C LEU A 18 2.27 -3.13 -14.13
N LEU A 19 2.68 -2.08 -14.83
CA LEU A 19 3.62 -2.16 -15.95
C LEU A 19 5.03 -2.51 -15.48
N SER A 20 5.47 -2.02 -14.32
CA SER A 20 6.75 -2.44 -13.73
C SER A 20 6.77 -3.95 -13.44
N GLY A 21 5.69 -4.48 -12.85
CA GLY A 21 5.56 -5.91 -12.61
C GLY A 21 5.49 -6.74 -13.90
N LEU A 22 4.72 -6.26 -14.89
CA LEU A 22 4.58 -6.94 -16.18
C LEU A 22 5.90 -6.93 -16.96
N GLY A 23 6.64 -5.82 -16.93
CA GLY A 23 7.97 -5.74 -17.53
C GLY A 23 8.95 -6.72 -16.89
N ALA A 24 8.98 -6.78 -15.55
CA ALA A 24 9.80 -7.75 -14.82
C ALA A 24 9.44 -9.20 -15.19
N TYR A 25 8.14 -9.52 -15.22
CA TYR A 25 7.64 -10.83 -15.64
C TYR A 25 8.03 -11.14 -17.09
N ALA A 26 7.84 -10.21 -18.03
CA ALA A 26 8.12 -10.41 -19.45
C ALA A 26 9.60 -10.69 -19.71
N ILE A 27 10.50 -10.03 -18.99
CA ILE A 27 11.95 -10.28 -19.09
C ILE A 27 12.30 -11.67 -18.56
N GLN A 28 11.68 -12.10 -17.47
CA GLN A 28 11.97 -13.39 -16.83
C GLN A 28 11.35 -14.58 -17.57
N ALA A 29 10.09 -14.45 -17.99
CA ALA A 29 9.30 -15.51 -18.61
C ALA A 29 9.38 -15.48 -20.15
N LEU A 30 10.02 -14.45 -20.73
CA LEU A 30 10.09 -14.18 -22.18
C LEU A 30 8.71 -14.24 -22.87
N SER A 31 7.65 -13.93 -22.11
CA SER A 31 6.26 -14.05 -22.53
C SER A 31 5.35 -13.16 -21.68
N LEU A 32 4.13 -12.94 -22.15
CA LEU A 32 3.08 -12.27 -21.39
C LEU A 32 1.99 -13.29 -21.04
N SER A 33 1.51 -13.24 -19.81
CA SER A 33 0.46 -14.12 -19.30
C SER A 33 -0.72 -13.30 -18.78
N PRO A 34 -1.96 -13.59 -19.23
CA PRO A 34 -3.16 -12.98 -18.65
C PRO A 34 -3.27 -13.21 -17.13
N VAL A 35 -2.84 -14.38 -16.65
CA VAL A 35 -2.83 -14.73 -15.22
C VAL A 35 -1.88 -13.80 -14.46
N ALA A 36 -0.66 -13.61 -15.00
CA ALA A 36 0.32 -12.69 -14.41
C ALA A 36 -0.21 -11.25 -14.41
N ALA A 37 -0.85 -10.81 -15.50
CA ALA A 37 -1.45 -9.48 -15.59
C ALA A 37 -2.53 -9.25 -14.53
N ILE A 38 -3.40 -10.23 -14.28
CA ILE A 38 -4.47 -10.13 -13.28
C ILE A 38 -3.90 -10.15 -11.86
N ALA A 39 -2.93 -11.03 -11.58
CA ALA A 39 -2.26 -11.08 -10.28
C ALA A 39 -1.52 -9.76 -9.97
N LEU A 40 -0.84 -9.20 -10.96
CA LEU A 40 -0.16 -7.91 -10.83
C LEU A 40 -1.15 -6.75 -10.72
N ALA A 41 -2.32 -6.83 -11.37
CA ALA A 41 -3.38 -5.84 -11.19
C ALA A 41 -3.94 -5.88 -9.75
N ALA A 42 -4.16 -7.07 -9.19
CA ALA A 42 -4.55 -7.22 -7.78
C ALA A 42 -3.51 -6.59 -6.85
N HIS A 43 -2.22 -6.87 -7.07
CA HIS A 43 -1.13 -6.25 -6.30
C HIS A 43 -1.08 -4.73 -6.47
N ALA A 44 -1.22 -4.23 -7.71
CA ALA A 44 -1.23 -2.80 -8.00
C ALA A 44 -2.40 -2.06 -7.34
N LEU A 45 -3.58 -2.68 -7.18
CA LEU A 45 -4.70 -2.12 -6.44
C LEU A 45 -4.36 -1.93 -4.95
N VAL A 46 -3.69 -2.90 -4.32
CA VAL A 46 -3.27 -2.79 -2.92
C VAL A 46 -2.24 -1.66 -2.76
N CYS A 47 -1.23 -1.61 -3.64
CA CYS A 47 -0.22 -0.55 -3.65
C CYS A 47 -0.84 0.83 -3.88
N THR A 48 -1.82 0.93 -4.77
CA THR A 48 -2.52 2.19 -5.06
C THR A 48 -3.41 2.61 -3.87
N GLY A 49 -4.10 1.68 -3.21
CA GLY A 49 -4.81 1.95 -1.96
C GLY A 49 -3.90 2.45 -0.84
N MET A 50 -2.67 1.95 -0.80
CA MET A 50 -1.64 2.41 0.12
C MET A 50 -1.16 3.84 -0.21
N LEU A 51 -1.03 4.24 -1.48
CA LEU A 51 -0.75 5.64 -1.86
C LEU A 51 -1.81 6.62 -1.36
N VAL A 52 -3.09 6.22 -1.34
CA VAL A 52 -4.17 7.04 -0.78
C VAL A 52 -3.95 7.29 0.72
N VAL A 53 -3.40 6.33 1.45
CA VAL A 53 -3.09 6.46 2.89
C VAL A 53 -1.99 7.49 3.14
N HIS A 54 -0.96 7.53 2.30
CA HIS A 54 0.10 8.55 2.37
C HIS A 54 -0.48 9.96 2.31
N HIS A 55 -1.48 10.16 1.44
CA HIS A 55 -2.13 11.46 1.27
C HIS A 55 -3.02 11.89 2.44
N TYR A 56 -3.25 11.04 3.45
CA TYR A 56 -4.03 11.44 4.63
C TYR A 56 -3.35 12.52 5.46
N ALA A 57 -2.04 12.39 5.69
CA ALA A 57 -1.27 13.35 6.47
C ALA A 57 -1.13 14.70 5.74
N ASP A 58 -1.06 14.66 4.42
CA ASP A 58 -0.87 15.85 3.58
C ASP A 58 -2.17 16.61 3.27
N ALA A 59 -3.33 15.97 3.43
CA ALA A 59 -4.62 16.53 3.03
C ALA A 59 -4.91 17.95 3.55
N PRO A 60 -4.61 18.32 4.82
CA PRO A 60 -4.82 19.69 5.30
C PRO A 60 -3.91 20.71 4.58
N MET A 61 -2.65 20.34 4.32
CA MET A 61 -1.69 21.20 3.64
C MET A 61 -2.04 21.33 2.15
N ASP A 62 -2.46 20.25 1.52
CA ASP A 62 -2.91 20.23 0.13
C ASP A 62 -4.15 21.09 -0.09
N ALA A 63 -5.10 21.05 0.85
CA ALA A 63 -6.30 21.90 0.82
C ALA A 63 -5.99 23.38 1.03
N ALA A 64 -4.95 23.70 1.82
CA ALA A 64 -4.53 25.07 2.11
C ALA A 64 -3.56 25.68 1.07
N ALA A 65 -3.06 24.89 0.12
CA ALA A 65 -2.15 25.36 -0.92
C ALA A 65 -2.79 26.41 -1.85
N VAL A 66 -1.98 27.24 -2.51
CA VAL A 66 -2.45 28.23 -3.49
C VAL A 66 -1.73 28.03 -4.84
N PRO A 67 -2.43 27.59 -5.90
CA PRO A 67 -3.83 27.14 -5.88
C PRO A 67 -4.03 25.83 -5.09
N PRO A 68 -5.25 25.54 -4.57
CA PRO A 68 -5.50 24.34 -3.77
C PRO A 68 -5.29 23.04 -4.55
N LYS A 69 -4.55 22.11 -3.97
CA LYS A 69 -4.34 20.77 -4.56
C LYS A 69 -5.56 19.90 -4.26
N ARG A 70 -6.34 19.56 -5.29
CA ARG A 70 -7.49 18.66 -5.18
C ARG A 70 -7.05 17.20 -5.33
N THR A 71 -6.32 16.70 -4.34
CA THR A 71 -6.02 15.26 -4.24
C THR A 71 -7.29 14.46 -3.94
N THR A 72 -7.25 13.15 -4.15
CA THR A 72 -8.38 12.25 -3.90
C THR A 72 -8.90 12.35 -2.47
N VAL A 73 -8.00 12.49 -1.49
CA VAL A 73 -8.36 12.63 -0.07
C VAL A 73 -9.08 13.96 0.19
N VAL A 74 -8.59 15.06 -0.39
CA VAL A 74 -9.22 16.39 -0.28
C VAL A 74 -10.59 16.39 -0.97
N ALA A 75 -10.72 15.76 -2.13
CA ALA A 75 -11.97 15.72 -2.90
C ALA A 75 -13.04 14.82 -2.26
N LEU A 76 -12.66 13.66 -1.72
CA LEU A 76 -13.61 12.70 -1.13
C LEU A 76 -13.88 12.95 0.36
N GLY A 77 -12.95 13.60 1.05
CA GLY A 77 -12.87 13.62 2.50
C GLY A 77 -12.43 12.27 3.08
N PHE A 78 -11.94 12.30 4.31
CA PHE A 78 -11.34 11.14 4.98
C PHE A 78 -12.22 9.88 5.00
N ARG A 79 -13.52 10.03 5.30
CA ARG A 79 -14.43 8.88 5.41
C ARG A 79 -14.53 8.11 4.10
N ASN A 80 -14.70 8.82 2.99
CA ASN A 80 -14.86 8.20 1.67
C ASN A 80 -13.51 7.78 1.09
N ALA A 81 -12.42 8.52 1.35
CA ALA A 81 -11.08 8.11 0.94
C ALA A 81 -10.65 6.78 1.58
N LYS A 82 -11.01 6.54 2.85
CA LYS A 82 -10.80 5.24 3.51
C LYS A 82 -11.59 4.11 2.86
N ARG A 83 -12.87 4.36 2.54
CA ARG A 83 -13.72 3.39 1.82
C ARG A 83 -13.21 3.11 0.42
N TYR A 84 -12.69 4.13 -0.25
CA TYR A 84 -12.10 4.02 -1.57
C TYR A 84 -10.84 3.14 -1.56
N ALA A 85 -9.91 3.38 -0.63
CA ALA A 85 -8.74 2.52 -0.43
C ALA A 85 -9.14 1.08 -0.07
N ALA A 86 -10.09 0.92 0.86
CA ALA A 86 -10.63 -0.39 1.23
C ALA A 86 -11.34 -1.10 0.06
N GLY A 87 -11.99 -0.34 -0.83
CA GLY A 87 -12.64 -0.85 -2.03
C GLY A 87 -11.63 -1.42 -3.03
N MET A 88 -10.51 -0.73 -3.26
CA MET A 88 -9.42 -1.26 -4.09
C MET A 88 -8.83 -2.55 -3.50
N ALA A 89 -8.59 -2.59 -2.18
CA ALA A 89 -8.17 -3.81 -1.50
C ALA A 89 -9.22 -4.93 -1.61
N GLY A 90 -10.51 -4.60 -1.54
CA GLY A 90 -11.61 -5.54 -1.75
C GLY A 90 -11.61 -6.14 -3.17
N VAL A 91 -11.43 -5.31 -4.20
CA VAL A 91 -11.31 -5.78 -5.58
C VAL A 91 -10.08 -6.67 -5.74
N ALA A 92 -8.94 -6.32 -5.12
CA ALA A 92 -7.74 -7.17 -5.14
C ALA A 92 -8.01 -8.55 -4.55
N VAL A 93 -8.68 -8.64 -3.39
CA VAL A 93 -9.07 -9.92 -2.79
C VAL A 93 -9.97 -10.73 -3.73
N LEU A 94 -10.93 -10.09 -4.40
CA LEU A 94 -11.82 -10.79 -5.34
C LEU A 94 -11.05 -11.33 -6.55
N LEU A 95 -10.06 -10.58 -7.07
CA LEU A 95 -9.20 -11.05 -8.14
C LEU A 95 -8.32 -12.23 -7.69
N ASP A 96 -7.73 -12.15 -6.50
CA ASP A 96 -6.93 -13.25 -5.93
C ASP A 96 -7.78 -14.52 -5.71
N LEU A 97 -9.00 -14.38 -5.19
CA LEU A 97 -9.94 -15.50 -5.03
C LEU A 97 -10.37 -16.09 -6.37
N TRP A 98 -10.63 -15.25 -7.37
CA TRP A 98 -10.95 -15.71 -8.71
C TRP A 98 -9.77 -16.50 -9.31
N LEU A 99 -8.54 -15.99 -9.16
CA LEU A 99 -7.33 -16.71 -9.57
C LEU A 99 -7.14 -18.03 -8.82
N ALA A 100 -7.49 -18.06 -7.54
CA ALA A 100 -7.38 -19.25 -6.71
C ALA A 100 -8.31 -20.38 -7.18
N VAL A 101 -9.53 -20.03 -7.59
CA VAL A 101 -10.54 -20.98 -8.07
C VAL A 101 -10.29 -21.38 -9.53
N ALA A 102 -9.93 -20.42 -10.38
CA ALA A 102 -9.84 -20.64 -11.82
C ALA A 102 -8.49 -21.19 -12.30
N PHE A 103 -7.40 -20.99 -11.54
CA PHE A 103 -6.04 -21.35 -11.99
C PHE A 103 -5.25 -22.16 -10.97
N HIS A 104 -5.03 -21.64 -9.76
CA HIS A 104 -4.16 -22.32 -8.79
C HIS A 104 -4.45 -21.91 -7.34
N HIS A 105 -4.64 -22.88 -6.45
CA HIS A 105 -5.00 -22.65 -5.05
C HIS A 105 -4.00 -21.80 -4.24
N ALA A 106 -2.76 -21.60 -4.72
CA ALA A 106 -1.77 -20.75 -4.09
C ALA A 106 -2.26 -19.30 -3.94
N PHE A 107 -3.06 -18.80 -4.88
CA PHE A 107 -3.64 -17.45 -4.82
C PHE A 107 -4.62 -17.29 -3.64
N PHE A 108 -5.09 -18.36 -3.03
CA PHE A 108 -5.86 -18.28 -1.79
C PHE A 108 -5.04 -17.66 -0.65
N PHE A 109 -3.74 -17.91 -0.61
CA PHE A 109 -2.85 -17.29 0.38
C PHE A 109 -2.70 -15.78 0.14
N ALA A 110 -2.60 -15.34 -1.12
CA ALA A 110 -2.65 -13.92 -1.46
C ALA A 110 -3.96 -13.29 -0.94
N ALA A 111 -5.11 -13.90 -1.24
CA ALA A 111 -6.41 -13.40 -0.79
C ALA A 111 -6.50 -13.29 0.75
N VAL A 112 -6.05 -14.33 1.47
CA VAL A 112 -6.06 -14.35 2.95
C VAL A 112 -5.17 -13.28 3.55
N LEU A 113 -3.99 -13.03 2.98
CA LEU A 113 -3.06 -12.02 3.47
C LEU A 113 -3.49 -10.60 3.07
N THR A 114 -4.12 -10.43 1.90
CA THR A 114 -4.65 -9.15 1.44
C THR A 114 -5.93 -8.77 2.19
N PHE A 115 -6.79 -9.72 2.58
CA PHE A 115 -8.09 -9.43 3.20
C PHE A 115 -8.06 -8.51 4.44
N PRO A 116 -7.15 -8.69 5.43
CA PRO A 116 -7.04 -7.80 6.58
C PRO A 116 -6.77 -6.34 6.20
N THR A 117 -6.17 -6.06 5.03
CA THR A 117 -5.88 -4.68 4.59
C THR A 117 -7.14 -3.85 4.41
N ILE A 118 -8.26 -4.46 4.03
CA ILE A 118 -9.58 -3.81 3.94
C ILE A 118 -9.96 -3.22 5.31
N TRP A 119 -9.85 -4.03 6.36
CA TRP A 119 -10.17 -3.61 7.72
C TRP A 119 -9.19 -2.54 8.23
N LEU A 120 -7.89 -2.69 7.93
CA LEU A 120 -6.88 -1.69 8.27
C LEU A 120 -7.21 -0.33 7.65
N HIS A 121 -7.52 -0.28 6.35
CA HIS A 121 -7.94 0.96 5.67
C HIS A 121 -9.17 1.59 6.34
N LEU A 122 -10.16 0.79 6.71
CA LEU A 122 -11.37 1.27 7.38
C LEU A 122 -11.14 1.73 8.82
N ARG A 123 -10.09 1.27 9.50
CA ARG A 123 -9.79 1.60 10.90
C ARG A 123 -8.74 2.70 11.08
N ILE A 124 -7.99 3.06 10.05
CA ILE A 124 -7.03 4.17 10.12
C ILE A 124 -7.71 5.44 10.64
N ASN A 125 -7.10 6.08 11.65
CA ASN A 125 -7.44 7.44 12.02
C ASN A 125 -6.54 8.41 11.24
N PRO A 126 -7.05 9.09 10.19
CA PRO A 126 -6.23 9.89 9.28
C PRO A 126 -5.72 11.19 9.90
N THR A 127 -6.28 11.62 11.04
CA THR A 127 -5.81 12.80 11.77
C THR A 127 -4.72 12.47 12.80
N ASN A 128 -4.38 11.19 12.97
CA ASN A 128 -3.35 10.74 13.88
C ASN A 128 -2.23 10.06 13.08
N LEU A 129 -1.06 10.71 13.01
CA LEU A 129 0.10 10.22 12.28
C LEU A 129 0.54 8.81 12.72
N GLU A 130 0.57 8.53 14.02
CA GLU A 130 0.95 7.20 14.53
C GLU A 130 -0.01 6.12 14.02
N SER A 131 -1.31 6.41 13.99
CA SER A 131 -2.31 5.50 13.44
C SER A 131 -2.11 5.30 11.94
N THR A 132 -1.85 6.36 11.18
CA THR A 132 -1.64 6.29 9.72
C THR A 132 -0.41 5.44 9.44
N THR A 133 0.76 5.81 9.97
CA THR A 133 2.03 5.11 9.74
C THR A 133 1.97 3.65 10.17
N ARG A 134 1.40 3.33 11.34
CA ARG A 134 1.31 1.95 11.82
C ARG A 134 0.49 1.06 10.90
N ASN A 135 -0.66 1.54 10.43
CA ASN A 135 -1.54 0.73 9.58
C ASN A 135 -1.01 0.69 8.14
N GLU A 136 -0.39 1.76 7.66
CA GLU A 136 0.30 1.81 6.38
C GLU A 136 1.41 0.76 6.32
N LEU A 137 2.28 0.70 7.33
CA LEU A 137 3.32 -0.33 7.43
C LEU A 137 2.74 -1.74 7.42
N ARG A 138 1.62 -1.96 8.14
CA ARG A 138 0.94 -3.27 8.13
C ARG A 138 0.39 -3.63 6.76
N VAL A 139 -0.20 -2.68 6.04
CA VAL A 139 -0.70 -2.90 4.67
C VAL A 139 0.46 -3.23 3.72
N ILE A 140 1.58 -2.51 3.81
CA ILE A 140 2.79 -2.78 3.02
C ILE A 140 3.32 -4.18 3.33
N GLN A 141 3.49 -4.52 4.61
CA GLN A 141 3.97 -5.84 5.03
C GLN A 141 3.07 -6.98 4.54
N LEU A 142 1.75 -6.82 4.65
CA LEU A 142 0.78 -7.79 4.14
C LEU A 142 0.83 -7.91 2.62
N GLY A 143 0.97 -6.81 1.89
CA GLY A 143 1.11 -6.82 0.43
C GLY A 143 2.39 -7.52 -0.04
N ILE A 144 3.52 -7.26 0.64
CA ILE A 144 4.79 -7.96 0.39
C ILE A 144 4.65 -9.46 0.69
N ALA A 145 4.08 -9.80 1.84
CA ALA A 145 3.87 -11.18 2.25
C ALA A 145 2.97 -11.92 1.25
N ALA A 146 1.83 -11.33 0.86
CA ALA A 146 0.88 -11.88 -0.10
C ALA A 146 1.54 -12.21 -1.45
N GLY A 147 2.35 -11.29 -1.97
CA GLY A 147 3.08 -11.50 -3.22
C GLY A 147 4.13 -12.61 -3.08
N LEU A 148 5.05 -12.48 -2.13
CA LEU A 148 6.18 -13.40 -1.98
C LEU A 148 5.75 -14.82 -1.61
N SER A 149 4.81 -14.98 -0.67
CA SER A 149 4.34 -16.31 -0.27
C SER A 149 3.68 -17.02 -1.44
N THR A 150 2.86 -16.31 -2.22
CA THR A 150 2.18 -16.88 -3.38
C THR A 150 3.18 -17.24 -4.48
N SER A 151 4.19 -16.42 -4.72
CA SER A 151 5.28 -16.74 -5.65
C SER A 151 6.04 -18.01 -5.24
N VAL A 152 6.37 -18.19 -3.96
CA VAL A 152 7.04 -19.41 -3.46
C VAL A 152 6.13 -20.64 -3.56
N LEU A 153 4.83 -20.48 -3.31
CA LEU A 153 3.88 -21.60 -3.46
C LEU A 153 3.70 -22.01 -4.92
N LEU A 154 3.75 -21.07 -5.87
CA LEU A 154 3.72 -21.36 -7.31
C LEU A 154 5.04 -21.92 -7.83
N ALA A 155 6.16 -21.45 -7.28
CA ALA A 155 7.51 -21.85 -7.68
C ALA A 155 8.40 -22.03 -6.44
N PRO A 156 8.44 -23.24 -5.84
CA PRO A 156 9.17 -23.50 -4.60
C PRO A 156 10.66 -23.15 -4.64
N ILE A 157 11.28 -23.16 -5.83
CA ILE A 157 12.67 -22.72 -6.07
C ILE A 157 12.93 -21.27 -5.57
N LEU A 158 11.89 -20.45 -5.47
CA LEU A 158 11.97 -19.05 -5.03
C LEU A 158 12.03 -18.88 -3.51
N TRP A 159 11.99 -19.96 -2.73
CA TRP A 159 12.03 -19.89 -1.26
C TRP A 159 13.19 -19.03 -0.69
N PRO A 160 14.41 -18.96 -1.29
CA PRO A 160 15.48 -18.12 -0.76
C PRO A 160 15.15 -16.62 -0.80
N LEU A 161 14.18 -16.19 -1.61
CA LEU A 161 13.75 -14.80 -1.67
C LEU A 161 13.06 -14.34 -0.37
N LEU A 162 12.46 -15.25 0.40
CA LEU A 162 11.82 -14.91 1.68
C LEU A 162 12.82 -14.39 2.72
N PRO A 163 13.90 -15.12 3.08
CA PRO A 163 14.89 -14.61 4.02
C PRO A 163 15.64 -13.40 3.46
N LEU A 164 15.90 -13.33 2.15
CA LEU A 164 16.53 -12.15 1.53
C LEU A 164 15.64 -10.90 1.64
N ALA A 165 14.33 -11.03 1.36
CA ALA A 165 13.38 -9.94 1.52
C ALA A 165 13.28 -9.49 2.99
N ALA A 166 13.25 -10.44 3.92
CA ALA A 166 13.26 -10.13 5.35
C ALA A 166 14.53 -9.36 5.76
N LEU A 167 15.71 -9.82 5.34
CA LEU A 167 16.98 -9.15 5.62
C LEU A 167 17.02 -7.73 5.04
N GLY A 168 16.61 -7.56 3.78
CA GLY A 168 16.51 -6.24 3.15
C GLY A 168 15.55 -5.32 3.87
N TYR A 169 14.40 -5.84 4.31
CA TYR A 169 13.41 -5.09 5.09
C TYR A 169 13.96 -4.65 6.45
N PHE A 170 14.61 -5.54 7.20
CA PHE A 170 15.23 -5.20 8.48
C PHE A 170 16.37 -4.18 8.31
N ALA A 171 17.21 -4.36 7.30
CA ALA A 171 18.26 -3.40 6.98
C ALA A 171 17.67 -2.01 6.69
N HIS A 172 16.59 -1.95 5.90
CA HIS A 172 15.88 -0.71 5.64
C HIS A 172 15.33 -0.06 6.92
N LEU A 173 14.68 -0.83 7.80
CA LEU A 173 14.17 -0.32 9.06
C LEU A 173 15.27 0.23 9.98
N VAL A 174 16.44 -0.43 10.02
CA VAL A 174 17.59 0.05 10.80
C VAL A 174 18.11 1.39 10.25
N VAL A 175 18.16 1.55 8.93
CA VAL A 175 18.64 2.78 8.28
C VAL A 175 17.65 3.94 8.44
N VAL A 176 16.34 3.66 8.35
CA VAL A 176 15.30 4.70 8.37
C VAL A 176 14.82 5.04 9.79
N ALA A 177 15.11 4.18 10.79
CA ALA A 177 14.79 4.49 12.17
C ALA A 177 15.52 5.78 12.62
N PRO A 178 14.80 6.78 13.19
CA PRO A 178 15.45 7.98 13.67
C PRO A 178 16.48 7.62 14.75
N PRO A 179 17.67 8.26 14.76
CA PRO A 179 18.69 8.01 15.78
C PRO A 179 18.08 8.05 17.17
N ALA A 180 18.49 7.14 18.07
CA ALA A 180 17.87 7.02 19.39
C ALA A 180 17.85 8.34 20.19
N ALA A 181 18.78 9.26 19.92
CA ALA A 181 18.78 10.62 20.46
C ALA A 181 17.60 11.48 19.94
N LEU A 182 17.33 11.47 18.63
CA LEU A 182 16.21 12.18 17.99
C LEU A 182 14.86 11.59 18.43
N ALA A 183 14.74 10.27 18.50
CA ALA A 183 13.53 9.60 18.99
C ALA A 183 13.21 9.90 20.47
N ARG A 184 14.23 10.21 21.28
CA ARG A 184 14.06 10.68 22.67
C ARG A 184 13.70 12.15 22.75
N ALA A 185 14.30 13.00 21.90
CA ALA A 185 13.98 14.42 21.82
C ALA A 185 12.52 14.67 21.39
N TRP A 186 12.02 13.95 20.38
CA TRP A 186 10.62 14.04 19.96
C TRP A 186 9.62 13.57 21.01
N ARG A 187 9.96 12.56 21.83
CA ARG A 187 9.12 12.12 22.96
C ARG A 187 9.03 13.14 24.11
N ARG A 188 9.99 14.07 24.18
CA ARG A 188 10.05 15.12 25.22
C ARG A 188 9.54 16.47 24.73
N ALA A 189 9.17 16.62 23.46
CA ALA A 189 8.59 17.86 22.96
C ALA A 189 7.30 18.16 23.74
N PRO A 190 7.14 19.33 24.36
CA PRO A 190 5.93 19.66 25.10
C PRO A 190 4.75 19.67 24.13
N VAL A 191 3.68 18.96 24.47
CA VAL A 191 2.38 19.15 23.82
C VAL A 191 2.05 20.63 23.95
N ALA A 192 1.96 21.34 22.82
CA ALA A 192 1.60 22.75 22.81
C ALA A 192 0.27 22.91 23.57
N GLN A 193 0.33 23.55 24.73
CA GLN A 193 -0.86 23.92 25.50
C GLN A 193 -1.78 24.72 24.58
N SER A 194 -3.03 24.26 24.44
CA SER A 194 -4.10 25.05 23.86
C SER A 194 -4.20 26.35 24.63
N ARG A 195 -3.77 27.45 24.02
CA ARG A 195 -4.04 28.80 24.53
C ARG A 195 -5.54 29.03 24.48
N ASN A 196 -6.20 28.80 25.62
CA ASN A 196 -7.48 29.43 25.92
C ASN A 196 -7.26 30.95 25.91
N ARG A 197 -7.87 31.63 24.94
CA ARG A 197 -8.33 33.01 25.06
C ARG A 197 -9.63 33.16 24.27
#